data_AF-A0A917XW87-F1
#
_entry.id   AF-A0A917XW87-F1
#
_cell.length_a   1.000
_cell.length_b   1.000
_cell.length_c   1.000
_cell.angle_alpha   90.00
_cell.angle_beta   90.00
_cell.angle_gamma   90.00
#
_symmetry.space_group_name_H-M   'P 1'
#
loop_
_entity.id
_entity.type
_entity.pdbx_description
1 polymer ?
#
loop_
_entity_poly.entity_id
_entity_poly.type
_entity_poly.pdbx_seq_one_letter_code
_entity_poly.pdbx_strand_id
1 'polypeptide(L)'
;MKGQGYVILAIVLTILISIFAVINIEPVQVNYFFWSATSPLILVILFSVLMGGLITAGAGMFKIFQMRKQMMKLEKEHKLYRERLEKAGITPPVIKEETKEKNVKTVPKKNN
;
A
#
# COMPACT_ATOMS: atom_id res chain seq x y z
N MET A 1 2.07 -0.50 20.78
CA MET A 1 0.75 0.09 20.48
C MET A 1 0.83 1.03 19.25
N LYS A 2 1.35 0.58 18.10
CA LYS A 2 1.73 1.48 16.98
C LYS A 2 0.65 1.69 15.90
N GLY A 3 -0.51 1.03 16.00
CA GLY A 3 -1.63 1.19 15.06
C GLY A 3 -2.83 1.95 15.60
N GLN A 4 -2.98 2.04 16.92
CA GLN A 4 -4.15 2.68 17.56
C GLN A 4 -4.19 4.19 17.34
N GLY A 5 -3.03 4.84 17.22
CA GLY A 5 -2.96 6.27 16.89
C GLY A 5 -3.58 6.60 15.53
N TYR A 6 -3.50 5.69 14.55
CA TYR A 6 -4.12 5.88 13.25
C TYR A 6 -5.65 5.86 13.33
N VAL A 7 -6.21 4.97 14.16
CA VAL A 7 -7.67 4.90 14.37
C VAL A 7 -8.18 6.18 15.02
N ILE A 8 -7.49 6.67 16.06
CA ILE A 8 -7.85 7.92 16.73
C ILE A 8 -7.76 9.09 15.75
N LEU A 9 -6.67 9.17 14.98
CA LEU A 9 -6.49 10.22 13.96
C LEU A 9 -7.58 10.16 12.88
N ALA A 10 -7.96 8.97 12.43
CA ALA A 10 -9.02 8.79 11.45
C ALA A 10 -10.37 9.29 12.00
N ILE A 11 -10.71 8.96 13.25
CA ILE A 11 -11.94 9.46 13.89
C ILE A 11 -11.94 10.99 13.95
N VAL A 12 -10.85 11.61 14.40
CA VAL A 12 -10.73 13.07 14.47
C VAL A 12 -10.89 13.69 13.08
N LEU A 13 -10.23 13.15 12.06
CA LEU A 13 -10.37 13.61 10.68
C LEU A 13 -11.79 13.44 10.14
N THR A 14 -12.45 12.31 10.40
CA THR A 14 -13.83 12.09 9.99
C THR A 14 -14.76 13.14 10.58
N ILE A 15 -14.63 13.45 11.88
CA ILE A 15 -15.42 14.50 12.52
C ILE A 15 -15.17 15.86 11.86
N LEU A 16 -13.91 16.22 11.59
CA LEU A 16 -13.57 17.48 10.92
C LEU A 16 -14.18 17.56 9.51
N ILE A 17 -14.08 16.49 8.72
CA ILE A 17 -14.68 16.41 7.38
C ILE A 17 -16.19 16.51 7.44
N SER A 18 -16.84 15.83 8.40
CA SER A 18 -18.29 15.90 8.59
C SER A 18 -18.77 17.31 8.94
N ILE A 19 -18.08 18.01 9.85
CA ILE A 19 -18.39 19.41 10.20
C ILE A 19 -18.22 20.30 8.97
N PHE A 20 -17.11 20.15 8.23
CA PHE A 20 -16.87 20.91 7.02
C PHE A 20 -17.96 20.69 5.96
N ALA A 21 -18.43 19.45 5.80
CA ALA A 21 -19.49 19.11 4.86
C ALA A 21 -20.84 19.74 5.22
N VAL A 22 -21.18 19.83 6.51
CA VAL A 22 -22.44 20.45 6.96
C VAL A 22 -22.40 21.97 6.77
N ILE A 23 -21.28 22.62 7.11
CA ILE A 23 -21.14 24.08 6.99
C ILE A 23 -21.14 24.53 5.53
N ASN A 24 -20.54 23.75 4.64
CA ASN A 24 -20.38 24.10 3.22
C ASN A 24 -21.38 23.37 2.33
N ILE A 25 -22.59 23.11 2.83
CA ILE A 25 -23.66 22.44 2.08
C ILE A 25 -24.42 23.41 1.17
N GLU A 26 -23.69 24.34 0.55
CA GLU A 26 -24.25 25.32 -0.38
C GLU A 26 -24.51 24.65 -1.74
N PRO A 27 -25.75 24.71 -2.27
CA PRO A 27 -26.08 24.12 -3.55
C PRO A 27 -25.46 24.94 -4.68
N VAL A 28 -24.56 24.32 -5.44
CA VAL A 28 -23.93 24.93 -6.62
C VAL A 28 -24.39 24.18 -7.87
N GLN A 29 -24.65 24.91 -8.96
CA GLN A 29 -24.90 24.29 -10.26
C GLN A 29 -23.61 23.68 -10.79
N VAL A 30 -23.63 22.37 -11.02
CA VAL A 30 -22.51 21.63 -11.59
C VAL A 30 -22.94 21.08 -12.94
N ASN A 31 -22.21 21.49 -13.98
CA ASN A 31 -22.33 20.93 -15.31
C ASN A 31 -21.39 19.73 -15.42
N TYR A 32 -21.94 18.54 -15.31
CA TYR A 32 -21.22 17.32 -15.59
C TYR A 32 -21.22 17.06 -17.11
N PHE A 33 -20.46 16.05 -17.55
CA PHE A 33 -20.25 15.77 -18.97
C PHE A 33 -21.54 15.58 -19.80
N PHE A 34 -22.62 15.07 -19.19
CA PHE A 34 -23.88 14.77 -19.88
C PHE A 34 -25.15 15.29 -19.18
N TRP A 35 -25.01 15.96 -18.03
CA TRP A 35 -26.14 16.45 -17.24
C TRP A 35 -25.71 17.65 -16.39
N SER A 36 -26.68 18.50 -16.03
CA SER A 36 -26.49 19.60 -15.08
C SER A 36 -27.35 19.35 -13.87
N ALA A 37 -26.76 19.39 -12.68
CA ALA A 37 -27.47 19.18 -11.42
C ALA A 37 -26.98 20.18 -10.37
N THR A 38 -27.88 20.58 -9.46
CA THR A 38 -27.50 21.31 -8.26
C THR A 38 -26.99 20.30 -7.24
N SER A 39 -25.74 20.45 -6.82
CA SER A 39 -25.12 19.55 -5.85
C SER A 39 -24.25 20.37 -4.88
N PRO A 40 -24.20 19.97 -3.60
CA PRO A 40 -23.26 20.58 -2.65
C PRO A 40 -21.82 20.45 -3.15
N LEU A 41 -21.06 21.55 -3.13
CA LEU A 41 -19.69 21.58 -3.64
C LEU A 41 -18.78 20.54 -2.95
N ILE A 42 -19.01 20.28 -1.66
CA ILE A 42 -18.25 19.27 -0.90
C ILE A 42 -18.40 17.85 -1.45
N LEU A 43 -19.58 17.48 -1.96
CA LEU A 43 -19.78 16.14 -2.55
C LEU A 43 -18.93 15.96 -3.80
N VAL A 44 -18.79 17.03 -4.61
CA VAL A 44 -17.95 17.02 -5.80
C VAL A 44 -16.49 16.83 -5.40
N ILE A 45 -16.00 17.60 -4.42
CA ILE A 45 -14.62 17.51 -3.93
C ILE A 45 -14.33 16.11 -3.36
N LEU A 46 -15.21 15.59 -2.49
CA LEU A 46 -15.06 14.25 -1.91
C LEU A 46 -15.00 13.18 -3.00
N PHE A 47 -15.88 13.26 -4.01
CA PHE A 47 -15.88 12.32 -5.12
C PHE A 47 -14.59 12.42 -5.95
N SER A 48 -14.11 13.63 -6.24
CA SER A 48 -12.84 13.84 -6.95
C SER A 48 -11.64 13.28 -6.19
N VAL A 49 -11.55 13.53 -4.88
CA VAL A 49 -10.47 13.00 -4.04
C VAL A 49 -10.55 11.47 -3.97
N LEU A 50 -11.76 10.91 -3.79
CA LEU A 50 -11.97 9.46 -3.80
C LEU A 50 -11.51 8.84 -5.13
N MET A 51 -11.90 9.42 -6.26
CA MET A 51 -11.48 8.95 -7.58
C MET A 51 -9.96 9.03 -7.76
N GLY A 52 -9.32 10.12 -7.35
CA GLY A 52 -7.85 10.25 -7.39
C GLY A 52 -7.15 9.20 -6.52
N GLY A 53 -7.70 8.92 -5.34
CA GLY A 53 -7.22 7.87 -4.44
C GLY A 53 -7.36 6.47 -5.03
N LEU A 54 -8.51 6.16 -5.63
CA LEU A 54 -8.75 4.88 -6.32
C LEU A 54 -7.81 4.67 -7.50
N ILE A 55 -7.59 5.69 -8.33
CA ILE A 55 -6.65 5.63 -9.47
C ILE A 55 -5.23 5.37 -8.96
N THR A 56 -4.80 6.09 -7.94
CA THR A 56 -3.45 5.94 -7.35
C THR A 56 -3.26 4.56 -6.73
N ALA A 57 -4.24 4.09 -5.95
CA ALA A 57 -4.22 2.77 -5.34
C ALA A 57 -4.21 1.66 -6.41
N GLY A 58 -5.03 1.80 -7.46
CA GLY A 58 -5.07 0.89 -8.59
C GLY A 58 -3.73 0.81 -9.33
N ALA A 59 -3.13 1.96 -9.65
CA ALA A 59 -1.80 2.03 -10.27
C ALA A 59 -0.71 1.41 -9.38
N GLY A 60 -0.75 1.67 -8.07
CA GLY A 60 0.14 1.06 -7.09
C GLY A 60 0.00 -0.46 -7.04
N MET A 61 -1.23 -0.97 -7.01
CA MET A 61 -1.51 -2.41 -7.01
C MET A 61 -1.01 -3.09 -8.28
N PHE A 62 -1.21 -2.46 -9.44
CA PHE A 62 -0.69 -2.96 -10.72
C PHE A 62 0.84 -3.05 -10.72
N LYS A 63 1.53 -2.03 -10.21
CA LYS A 63 3.00 -2.03 -10.07
C LYS A 63 3.47 -3.16 -9.15
N ILE A 64 2.81 -3.34 -8.00
CA ILE A 64 3.12 -4.44 -7.06
C ILE A 64 2.93 -5.80 -7.73
N PHE A 65 1.88 -5.96 -8.55
CA PHE A 65 1.64 -7.20 -9.28
C PHE A 65 2.74 -7.51 -10.29
N GLN A 66 3.20 -6.52 -11.05
CA GLN A 66 4.35 -6.69 -11.95
C GLN A 66 5.62 -7.06 -11.19
N MET A 67 5.89 -6.39 -10.07
CA MET A 67 7.04 -6.69 -9.22
C MET A 67 7.00 -8.14 -8.70
N ARG A 68 5.84 -8.61 -8.25
CA ARG A 68 5.65 -10.01 -7.83
C ARG A 68 5.93 -11.00 -8.96
N LYS A 69 5.45 -10.72 -10.17
CA LYS A 69 5.75 -11.56 -11.35
C LYS A 69 7.25 -11.60 -11.66
N GLN A 70 7.93 -10.46 -11.59
CA GLN A 70 9.38 -10.39 -11.82
C GLN A 70 10.14 -11.17 -10.74
N MET A 71 9.76 -11.07 -9.47
CA MET A 71 10.34 -11.87 -8.39
C MET A 71 10.20 -13.37 -8.65
N MET A 72 9.01 -13.84 -9.02
CA MET A 72 8.80 -15.25 -9.35
C MET A 72 9.63 -15.72 -10.55
N LYS A 73 9.81 -14.85 -11.56
CA LYS A 73 10.66 -15.17 -12.72
C LYS A 73 12.13 -15.28 -12.30
N LEU A 74 12.61 -14.31 -11.53
CA LEU A 74 13.99 -14.26 -11.06
C LEU A 74 14.32 -15.43 -10.14
N GLU A 75 13.40 -15.83 -9.26
CA GLU A 75 13.54 -17.00 -8.38
C GLU A 75 13.65 -18.31 -9.18
N LYS A 76 12.84 -18.46 -10.24
CA LYS A 76 12.92 -19.60 -11.16
C LYS A 76 14.25 -19.65 -11.91
N GLU A 77 14.71 -18.51 -12.45
CA GLU A 77 16.00 -18.41 -13.13
C GLU A 77 17.15 -18.76 -12.17
N HIS A 78 17.14 -18.21 -10.95
CA HIS A 78 18.14 -18.51 -9.93
C HIS A 78 18.17 -20.00 -9.58
N LYS A 79 17.02 -20.64 -9.39
CA LYS A 79 16.92 -22.09 -9.14
C LYS A 79 17.48 -22.92 -10.30
N LEU A 80 17.17 -22.54 -11.54
CA LEU A 80 17.67 -23.23 -12.73
C LEU A 80 19.20 -23.08 -12.89
N TYR A 81 19.74 -21.88 -12.67
CA TYR A 81 21.19 -21.65 -12.70
C TYR A 81 21.91 -22.46 -11.62
N ARG A 82 21.37 -22.50 -10.39
CA ARG A 82 21.86 -23.36 -9.31
C ARG A 82 21.92 -24.84 -9.72
N GLU A 83 20.84 -25.37 -10.26
CA GLU A 83 20.78 -26.77 -10.69
C GLU A 83 21.78 -27.08 -11.81
N ARG A 84 21.99 -26.16 -12.76
CA ARG A 84 23.00 -26.31 -13.82
C ARG A 84 24.42 -26.31 -13.29
N LEU A 85 24.72 -25.46 -12.30
CA LEU A 85 26.04 -25.39 -11.69
C LEU A 85 26.34 -26.66 -10.86
N GLU A 86 25.36 -27.17 -10.12
CA GLU A 86 25.47 -28.45 -9.41
C GLU A 86 25.77 -29.60 -10.37
N LYS A 87 25.06 -29.68 -11.52
CA LYS A 87 25.33 -30.69 -12.56
C LYS A 87 26.71 -30.54 -13.20
N ALA A 88 27.24 -29.33 -13.29
CA ALA A 88 28.59 -29.06 -13.81
C ALA A 88 29.70 -29.30 -12.76
N GLY A 89 29.35 -29.71 -11.53
CA GLY A 89 30.31 -29.92 -10.44
C GLY A 89 30.91 -28.62 -9.87
N ILE A 90 30.33 -27.47 -10.19
CA ILE A 90 30.78 -26.15 -9.74
C ILE A 90 29.90 -25.74 -8.57
N THR A 91 30.45 -25.62 -7.37
CA THR A 91 29.70 -25.11 -6.21
C THR A 91 29.69 -23.57 -6.26
N PRO A 92 28.55 -22.91 -6.55
CA PRO A 92 28.52 -21.45 -6.54
C PRO A 92 28.77 -20.90 -5.13
N PRO A 93 29.42 -19.72 -5.00
CA PRO A 93 29.61 -19.07 -3.73
C PRO A 93 28.25 -18.85 -3.06
N VAL A 94 28.13 -19.31 -1.81
CA VAL A 94 26.95 -19.03 -0.98
C VAL A 94 26.99 -17.55 -0.63
N ILE A 95 26.27 -16.73 -1.38
CA ILE A 95 25.91 -15.39 -0.93
C ILE A 95 24.96 -15.61 0.23
N LYS A 96 25.46 -15.44 1.45
CA LYS A 96 24.61 -15.41 2.65
C LYS A 96 23.67 -14.23 2.45
N GLU A 97 22.40 -14.51 2.17
CA GLU A 97 21.37 -13.49 2.31
C GLU A 97 21.38 -13.07 3.77
N GLU A 98 21.89 -11.87 4.05
CA GLU A 98 21.64 -11.20 5.32
C GLU A 98 20.14 -10.91 5.38
N THR A 99 19.37 -11.92 5.80
CA THR A 99 18.02 -11.73 6.29
C THR A 99 18.13 -10.75 7.45
N LYS A 100 17.83 -9.47 7.19
CA LYS A 100 17.58 -8.46 8.23
C LYS A 100 16.34 -8.88 9.00
N GLU A 101 16.50 -9.85 9.88
CA GLU A 101 15.54 -10.20 10.93
C GLU A 101 15.63 -9.09 12.00
N LYS A 102 14.99 -7.96 11.70
CA LYS A 102 14.74 -6.93 12.71
C LYS A 102 13.72 -7.49 13.71
N ASN A 103 14.24 -7.83 14.89
CA ASN A 103 13.66 -7.45 16.18
C ASN A 103 12.55 -8.37 16.75
N VAL A 104 12.94 -9.46 17.42
CA VAL A 104 12.29 -9.91 18.66
C VAL A 104 13.37 -10.11 19.71
N LYS A 105 13.53 -9.10 20.59
CA LYS A 105 14.25 -9.25 21.84
C LYS A 105 13.50 -10.26 22.72
N THR A 106 14.06 -11.44 22.93
CA THR A 106 13.82 -12.21 24.14
C THR A 106 15.11 -12.28 24.93
N VAL A 107 15.04 -11.67 26.11
CA VAL A 107 16.08 -11.60 27.14
C VAL A 107 16.55 -13.01 27.50
N PRO A 108 17.86 -13.26 27.71
CA PRO A 108 18.35 -14.57 28.07
C PRO A 108 17.90 -14.96 29.48
N LYS A 109 17.45 -16.21 29.58
CA LYS A 109 17.20 -16.97 30.80
C LYS A 109 18.47 -16.98 31.65
N LYS A 110 18.45 -16.31 32.80
CA LYS A 110 19.51 -16.42 33.82
C LYS A 110 19.21 -17.66 34.66
N ASN A 111 19.98 -18.72 34.43
CA ASN A 111 20.15 -19.79 35.41
C ASN A 111 21.07 -19.25 36.52
N ASN A 112 20.56 -19.28 37.75
CA ASN A 112 21.25 -19.66 39.00
C ASN A 112 20.22 -19.56 40.13
#